data_AF-A0AAX4L401-F1
#
_entry.id   AF-A0AAX4L401-F1
#
_cell.length_a   1.000
_cell.length_b   1.000
_cell.length_c   1.000
_cell.angle_alpha   90.00
_cell.angle_beta   90.00
_cell.angle_gamma   90.00
#
_symmetry.space_group_name_H-M   'P 1'
#
loop_
_entity.id
_entity.type
_entity.pdbx_description
1 polymer ?
#
loop_
_entity_poly.entity_id
_entity_poly.type
_entity_poly.pdbx_seq_one_letter_code
_entity_poly.pdbx_strand_id
1 'polypeptide(L)'
;MPIYLISIRSIKIRKILEILVERPAIARELAKVIDSDSRNVEPRLKRYFGKLIVAYKINNMNIYSLKDEARDVVRQLLESCDSVPCDKYIVVRENEGSMQYDILDAKRLIELIKDEGGRSK
;
A
#
# COMPACT_ATOMS: atom_id res chain seq x y z
N MET A 1 14.76 -10.58 6.86
CA MET A 1 13.78 -9.59 7.37
C MET A 1 12.47 -9.77 6.61
N PRO A 2 11.28 -9.56 7.20
CA PRO A 2 10.03 -9.68 6.45
C PRO A 2 9.95 -8.56 5.39
N ILE A 3 9.77 -8.96 4.14
CA ILE A 3 9.57 -8.04 3.01
C ILE A 3 8.08 -8.04 2.68
N TYR A 4 7.46 -6.85 2.66
CA TYR A 4 6.08 -6.69 2.20
C TYR A 4 6.06 -6.04 0.82
N LEU A 5 5.27 -6.59 -0.08
CA LEU A 5 5.15 -6.14 -1.46
C LEU A 5 3.77 -5.58 -1.73
N ILE A 6 3.72 -4.35 -2.23
CA ILE A 6 2.48 -3.66 -2.53
C ILE A 6 2.53 -3.21 -3.98
N SER A 7 1.50 -3.59 -4.76
CA SER A 7 1.43 -3.31 -6.20
C SER A 7 0.04 -2.81 -6.58
N ILE A 8 -0.01 -1.94 -7.59
CA ILE A 8 -1.26 -1.46 -8.16
C ILE A 8 -1.74 -2.47 -9.21
N ARG A 9 -2.52 -3.47 -8.75
CA ARG A 9 -3.05 -4.54 -9.61
C ARG A 9 -4.39 -4.22 -10.27
N SER A 10 -5.09 -3.18 -9.81
CA SER A 10 -6.40 -2.81 -10.33
C SER A 10 -6.67 -1.31 -10.22
N ILE A 11 -7.56 -0.82 -11.07
CA ILE A 11 -7.99 0.59 -11.08
C ILE A 11 -8.63 0.94 -9.72
N LYS A 12 -9.37 -0.01 -9.12
CA LYS A 12 -9.97 0.15 -7.80
C LYS A 12 -8.93 0.42 -6.71
N ILE A 13 -7.82 -0.33 -6.72
CA ILE A 13 -6.69 -0.12 -5.80
C ILE A 13 -6.04 1.24 -6.04
N ARG A 14 -5.78 1.59 -7.30
CA ARG A 14 -5.20 2.89 -7.66
C ARG A 14 -6.02 4.04 -7.09
N LYS A 15 -7.34 4.04 -7.32
CA LYS A 15 -8.26 5.07 -6.84
C LYS A 15 -8.31 5.20 -5.31
N ILE A 16 -8.22 4.08 -4.58
CA ILE A 16 -8.10 4.15 -3.11
C ILE A 16 -6.83 4.92 -2.73
N LEU A 17 -5.69 4.56 -3.32
CA LEU A 17 -4.42 5.19 -2.99
C LEU A 17 -4.41 6.67 -3.36
N GLU A 18 -4.97 7.05 -4.51
CA GLU A 18 -5.14 8.45 -4.92
C GLU A 18 -5.90 9.24 -3.85
N ILE A 19 -7.07 8.74 -3.40
CA ILE A 19 -7.84 9.38 -2.33
C ILE A 19 -7.02 9.50 -1.04
N LEU A 20 -6.35 8.43 -0.63
CA LEU A 20 -5.62 8.39 0.65
C LEU A 20 -4.31 9.19 0.65
N VAL A 21 -3.71 9.43 -0.52
CA VAL A 21 -2.58 10.36 -0.68
C VAL A 21 -3.04 11.80 -0.44
N GLU A 22 -4.22 12.16 -0.97
CA GLU A 22 -4.79 13.49 -0.82
C GLU A 22 -5.32 13.75 0.59
N ARG A 23 -6.07 12.79 1.17
CA ARG A 23 -6.70 12.97 2.47
C ARG A 23 -7.11 11.66 3.15
N PRO A 24 -7.32 11.68 4.48
CA PRO A 24 -8.03 10.59 5.14
C PRO A 24 -9.44 10.40 4.58
N ALA A 25 -9.91 9.16 4.56
CA ALA A 25 -11.22 8.79 4.03
C ALA A 25 -11.94 7.79 4.93
N ILE A 26 -13.26 7.91 5.00
CA ILE A 26 -14.10 6.97 5.77
C ILE A 26 -14.33 5.68 5.01
N ALA A 27 -14.59 4.58 5.75
CA ALA A 27 -14.91 3.28 5.16
C ALA A 27 -15.99 3.36 4.07
N ARG A 28 -17.08 4.10 4.32
CA ARG A 28 -18.21 4.23 3.39
C ARG A 28 -17.80 4.87 2.06
N GLU A 29 -16.85 5.78 2.07
CA GLU A 29 -16.35 6.43 0.86
C GLU A 29 -15.52 5.46 0.03
N LEU A 30 -14.55 4.80 0.67
CA LEU A 30 -13.70 3.80 0.02
C LEU A 30 -14.50 2.61 -0.51
N ALA A 31 -15.58 2.24 0.18
CA ALA A 31 -16.52 1.19 -0.23
C ALA A 31 -17.13 1.45 -1.62
N LYS A 32 -17.51 2.71 -1.89
CA LYS A 32 -18.06 3.12 -3.19
C LYS A 32 -17.04 2.96 -4.32
N VAL A 33 -15.77 3.25 -4.04
CA VAL A 33 -14.69 3.14 -5.03
C VAL A 33 -14.47 1.70 -5.48
N ILE A 34 -14.57 0.76 -4.54
CA ILE A 34 -14.35 -0.66 -4.82
C ILE A 34 -15.62 -1.43 -5.17
N ASP A 35 -16.76 -0.76 -5.18
CA ASP A 35 -18.09 -1.36 -5.38
C ASP A 35 -18.31 -2.53 -4.41
N SER A 36 -18.31 -2.22 -3.11
CA SER A 36 -18.45 -3.20 -2.03
C SER A 36 -19.18 -2.60 -0.83
N ASP A 37 -19.62 -3.46 0.08
CA ASP A 37 -20.04 -3.08 1.43
C ASP A 37 -18.87 -2.48 2.24
N SER A 38 -19.16 -1.50 3.10
CA SER A 38 -18.17 -0.84 3.96
C SER A 38 -17.50 -1.78 4.95
N ARG A 39 -18.18 -2.86 5.37
CA ARG A 39 -17.62 -3.91 6.25
C ARG A 39 -16.48 -4.67 5.58
N ASN A 40 -16.45 -4.69 4.24
CA ASN A 40 -15.41 -5.36 3.47
C ASN A 40 -14.22 -4.46 3.13
N VAL A 41 -14.28 -3.17 3.46
CA VAL A 41 -13.18 -2.24 3.20
C VAL A 41 -12.00 -2.55 4.10
N GLU A 42 -12.22 -2.69 5.41
CA GLU A 42 -11.13 -2.91 6.36
C GLU A 42 -10.29 -4.17 6.06
N PRO A 43 -10.88 -5.35 5.84
CA PRO A 43 -10.10 -6.56 5.55
C PRO A 43 -9.31 -6.42 4.25
N ARG A 44 -9.87 -5.75 3.24
CA ARG A 44 -9.18 -5.51 1.96
C ARG A 44 -8.02 -4.53 2.13
N LEU A 45 -8.23 -3.42 2.83
CA LEU A 45 -7.16 -2.45 3.09
C LEU A 45 -6.04 -3.06 3.91
N LYS A 46 -6.35 -3.84 4.95
CA LYS A 46 -5.34 -4.56 5.74
C LYS A 46 -4.55 -5.55 4.87
N ARG A 47 -5.23 -6.29 3.99
CA ARG A 47 -4.58 -7.27 3.11
C ARG A 47 -3.63 -6.61 2.10
N TYR A 48 -4.03 -5.50 1.48
CA TYR A 48 -3.24 -4.88 0.42
C TYR A 48 -2.25 -3.83 0.91
N PHE A 49 -2.56 -3.14 2.02
CA PHE A 49 -1.88 -1.92 2.45
C PHE A 49 -1.64 -1.85 3.95
N GLY A 50 -1.75 -2.97 4.70
CA GLY A 50 -1.70 -2.96 6.16
C GLY A 50 -0.46 -2.31 6.78
N LYS A 51 0.65 -2.20 6.02
CA LYS A 51 1.87 -1.50 6.46
C LYS A 51 1.91 -0.02 6.07
N LEU A 52 1.10 0.42 5.10
CA LEU A 52 1.02 1.81 4.62
C LEU A 52 -0.12 2.61 5.27
N ILE A 53 -1.19 1.94 5.71
CA ILE A 53 -2.41 2.60 6.17
C ILE A 53 -2.54 2.44 7.69
N VAL A 54 -3.02 3.50 8.34
CA VAL A 54 -3.54 3.49 9.71
C VAL A 54 -5.04 3.67 9.71
N ALA A 55 -5.71 3.02 10.65
CA ALA A 55 -7.14 3.14 10.88
C ALA A 55 -7.38 3.70 12.28
N TYR A 56 -8.26 4.69 12.38
CA TYR A 56 -8.68 5.29 13.65
C TYR A 56 -10.17 5.61 13.63
N LYS A 57 -10.76 5.83 14.81
CA LYS A 57 -12.19 6.13 14.95
C LYS A 57 -12.43 7.56 15.37
N ILE A 58 -13.35 8.24 14.69
CA ILE A 58 -13.91 9.54 15.11
C ILE A 58 -15.43 9.41 15.03
N ASN A 59 -16.14 9.73 16.12
CA ASN A 59 -17.61 9.68 16.19
C ASN A 59 -18.19 8.35 15.68
N ASN A 60 -17.60 7.23 16.12
CA ASN A 60 -17.96 5.86 15.71
C ASN A 60 -17.82 5.54 14.20
N MET A 61 -17.11 6.39 13.45
CA MET A 61 -16.76 6.15 12.05
C MET A 61 -15.30 5.70 11.93
N ASN A 62 -15.07 4.63 11.16
CA ASN A 62 -13.72 4.20 10.78
C ASN A 62 -13.16 5.13 9.71
N ILE A 63 -12.04 5.78 10.01
CA ILE A 63 -11.27 6.62 9.12
C ILE A 63 -9.95 5.91 8.81
N TYR A 64 -9.55 5.95 7.54
CA TYR A 64 -8.30 5.42 7.05
C TYR A 64 -7.44 6.55 6.52
N SER A 65 -6.15 6.54 6.84
CA SER A 65 -5.15 7.45 6.31
C SER A 65 -3.89 6.69 5.95
N LEU A 66 -3.10 7.20 5.00
CA LEU A 66 -1.70 6.78 4.92
C LEU A 66 -0.96 7.20 6.18
N LYS A 67 0.01 6.38 6.57
CA LYS A 67 1.05 6.77 7.50
C LYS A 67 1.88 7.89 6.89
N ASP A 68 2.41 8.77 7.73
CA ASP A 68 3.19 9.92 7.26
C ASP A 68 4.41 9.44 6.47
N GLU A 69 5.13 8.44 6.97
CA GLU A 69 6.30 7.86 6.31
C GLU A 69 5.98 7.09 5.02
N ALA A 70 4.71 6.71 4.80
CA ALA A 70 4.26 6.00 3.60
C ALA A 70 3.69 6.93 2.53
N ARG A 71 3.39 8.19 2.86
CA ARG A 71 2.67 9.09 1.94
C ARG A 71 3.49 9.41 0.69
N ASP A 72 4.77 9.74 0.87
CA ASP A 72 5.63 10.14 -0.24
C ASP A 72 5.93 8.98 -1.18
N VAL A 73 6.18 7.78 -0.65
CA VAL A 73 6.43 6.59 -1.49
C VAL A 73 5.18 6.17 -2.27
N VAL A 74 3.98 6.31 -1.68
CA VAL A 74 2.74 6.01 -2.41
C VAL A 74 2.49 7.04 -3.50
N ARG A 75 2.76 8.33 -3.24
CA ARG A 75 2.67 9.38 -4.28
C ARG A 75 3.61 9.09 -5.44
N GLN A 76 4.88 8.81 -5.14
CA GLN A 76 5.87 8.45 -6.16
C GLN A 76 5.44 7.20 -6.94
N LEU A 77 4.89 6.18 -6.27
CA LEU A 77 4.36 5.00 -6.96
C LEU A 77 3.27 5.40 -7.96
N LEU A 78 2.27 6.17 -7.52
CA LEU A 78 1.15 6.61 -8.37
C LEU A 78 1.62 7.42 -9.58
N GLU A 79 2.53 8.38 -9.39
CA GLU A 79 3.12 9.19 -10.45
C GLU A 79 3.93 8.35 -11.44
N SER A 80 4.58 7.30 -10.94
CA SER A 80 5.42 6.41 -11.74
C SER A 80 4.66 5.30 -12.46
N CYS A 81 3.35 5.15 -12.22
CA CYS A 81 2.50 4.11 -12.78
C CYS A 81 1.61 4.66 -13.90
N ASP A 82 2.10 4.59 -15.14
CA ASP A 82 1.37 5.06 -16.33
C ASP A 82 0.16 4.18 -16.67
N SER A 83 0.23 2.88 -16.36
CA SER A 83 -0.81 1.90 -16.66
C SER A 83 -1.14 1.02 -15.45
N VAL A 84 -2.31 0.39 -15.50
CA VAL A 84 -2.72 -0.64 -14.54
C VAL A 84 -2.94 -1.95 -15.30
N PRO A 85 -2.32 -3.08 -14.89
CA PRO A 85 -1.49 -3.25 -13.69
C PRO A 85 -0.14 -2.54 -13.78
N CYS A 86 0.32 -1.98 -12.67
CA CYS A 86 1.64 -1.36 -12.56
C CYS A 86 2.72 -2.42 -12.30
N ASP A 87 3.86 -2.28 -12.96
CA ASP A 87 5.03 -3.16 -12.87
C ASP A 87 6.01 -2.75 -11.75
N LYS A 88 5.66 -1.70 -11.00
CA LYS A 88 6.39 -1.22 -9.83
C LYS A 88 5.72 -1.66 -8.54
N TYR A 89 6.57 -1.87 -7.53
CA TYR A 89 6.23 -2.42 -6.24
C TYR A 89 6.79 -1.52 -5.15
N ILE A 90 5.97 -1.19 -4.16
CA ILE A 90 6.51 -0.72 -2.89
C ILE A 90 7.01 -1.94 -2.13
N VAL A 91 8.28 -1.89 -1.78
CA VAL A 91 8.97 -2.85 -0.92
C VAL A 91 9.07 -2.22 0.45
N VAL A 92 8.46 -2.88 1.45
CA VAL A 92 8.54 -2.45 2.85
C VAL A 92 9.48 -3.39 3.59
N ARG A 93 10.48 -2.81 4.26
CA ARG A 93 11.42 -3.50 5.15
C ARG A 93 11.24 -2.97 6.57
N GLU A 94 11.08 -3.88 7.51
CA GLU A 94 10.93 -3.56 8.94
C GLU A 94 12.26 -3.82 9.65
N ASN A 95 12.89 -2.75 10.14
CA ASN A 95 14.22 -2.76 10.75
C ASN A 95 14.14 -2.09 12.13
N GLU A 96 14.32 -2.85 13.22
CA GLU A 96 14.49 -2.33 14.59
C GLU A 96 13.49 -1.21 15.00
N GLY A 97 12.21 -1.38 14.63
CA GLY A 97 11.15 -0.41 14.96
C GLY A 97 10.96 0.72 13.94
N SER A 98 11.74 0.75 12.86
CA SER A 98 11.57 1.65 11.72
C SER A 98 11.08 0.90 10.48
N MET A 99 10.32 1.60 9.64
CA MET A 99 9.88 1.10 8.33
C MET A 99 10.65 1.82 7.23
N GLN A 100 11.31 1.05 6.37
CA GLN A 100 11.92 1.56 5.15
C GLN A 100 11.04 1.18 3.95
N TYR A 101 10.83 2.14 3.06
CA TYR A 101 10.04 1.95 1.85
C TYR A 101 10.89 2.26 0.62
N ASP A 102 10.84 1.37 -0.36
CA ASP A 102 11.50 1.55 -1.66
C ASP A 102 10.53 1.23 -2.79
N ILE A 103 10.75 1.81 -3.97
CA ILE A 103 10.01 1.46 -5.19
C ILE A 103 10.94 0.67 -6.11
N LEU A 104 10.59 -0.58 -6.38
CA LEU A 104 11.32 -1.44 -7.31
C LEU A 104 10.44 -1.84 -8.49
N ASP A 105 11.03 -1.91 -9.67
CA ASP A 105 10.45 -2.62 -10.80
C ASP A 105 10.52 -4.14 -10.58
N ALA A 106 9.83 -4.90 -11.43
CA ALA A 106 9.82 -6.37 -11.36
C ALA A 106 11.22 -7.00 -11.46
N LYS A 107 12.14 -6.42 -12.25
CA LYS A 107 13.48 -6.98 -12.46
C LYS A 107 14.32 -6.84 -11.20
N ARG A 108 14.39 -5.64 -10.63
CA ARG A 108 15.10 -5.34 -9.38
C ARG A 108 14.50 -6.07 -8.20
N LEU A 109 13.18 -6.26 -8.18
CA LEU A 109 12.52 -7.06 -7.16
C LEU A 109 12.98 -8.52 -7.19
N ILE A 110 13.10 -9.11 -8.38
CA ILE A 110 13.59 -10.49 -8.54
C ILE A 110 15.05 -10.60 -8.06
N GLU A 111 15.89 -9.62 -8.38
CA GLU A 111 17.28 -9.55 -7.91
C GLU A 111 17.34 -9.48 -6.38
N LEU A 112 16.55 -8.60 -5.76
CA LEU A 112 16.45 -8.50 -4.29
C LEU A 112 16.02 -9.82 -3.63
N ILE A 113 14.99 -10.47 -4.16
CA ILE A 113 14.49 -11.74 -3.62
C ILE A 113 15.55 -12.84 -3.76
N LYS A 114 16.32 -12.86 -4.86
CA LYS A 114 17.42 -13.81 -5.05
C LYS A 114 18.56 -13.57 -4.06
N ASP A 115 18.93 -12.32 -3.82
CA ASP A 115 20.01 -11.98 -2.88
C ASP A 115 19.64 -12.31 -1.43
N GLU A 116 18.39 -12.05 -1.03
CA GLU A 116 17.88 -12.36 0.30
C GLU A 116 17.64 -13.88 0.50
N GLY A 117 17.13 -14.57 -0.53
CA GLY A 117 16.95 -16.03 -0.51
C GLY A 117 18.25 -16.83 -0.66
N GLY A 118 19.29 -16.23 -1.25
CA GLY A 118 20.62 -16.82 -1.43
C GLY A 118 21.53 -16.70 -0.20
N ARG A 119 21.16 -15.89 0.78
CA ARG A 119 21.89 -15.73 2.07
C ARG A 119 21.57 -16.80 3.12
N SER A 120 20.85 -17.85 2.77
CA SER A 120 20.81 -19.08 3.57
C SER A 120 21.90 -20.06 3.11
N LYS A 121 23.14 -19.81 3.54
CA LYS A 121 24.15 -20.85 3.78
C LYS A 121 25.06 -20.41 4.92
#